data_AF-A0A2E2MHS1-F1
#
_entry.id   AF-A0A2E2MHS1-F1
#
_cell.length_a   1.000
_cell.length_b   1.000
_cell.length_c   1.000
_cell.angle_alpha   90.00
_cell.angle_beta   90.00
_cell.angle_gamma   90.00
#
_symmetry.space_group_name_H-M   'P 1'
#
loop_
_entity.id
_entity.type
_entity.pdbx_description
1 polymer ?
#
loop_
_entity_poly.entity_id
_entity_poly.type
_entity_poly.pdbx_seq_one_letter_code
_entity_poly.pdbx_strand_id
1 'polypeptide(L)'
;MLRMSDAHHWPGRPSPCDGETFSSWFARVAHANFLSPSDLYAAVLPGARLYSVDLDRRSDPDLLNVLSKNTGIPEEQLLTLFLTEFQGRVYERDNPKAPLTWLPHSGGSRNSFGQQACPRCLASSTPFYRKAWRLSFATICPKHGTGLIDRCHKCGYAIAPLQTPSERLFCHCHNCGADLRSAHEPKADRIDQDVQAFLEDVVKRGAAPLGQNGYVHSLSYFWILRKLLRLVVSGEFSLPIQEHVLKETGWTLGSPSIRRLKNVDRLPPTPRRLALRFASHLANDWPDNFISACRAARLTQRRLLRAEEHAPFAFVAVVEAHLCEGPTTVDNRQFDRAVDFLVRHNQQPTHAALSDLLNNRIHAKRHLAAAGRQCAPYGTHRYWKLDGVAPETREAAKRAAKLAGENVGPWVDRIIQKALEQKL
;
A
#
# COMPACT_ATOMS: atom_id res chain seq x y z
N MET A 1 30.22 -49.88 30.51
CA MET A 1 29.56 -48.60 30.85
C MET A 1 30.02 -47.57 29.82
N LEU A 2 29.34 -47.50 28.66
CA LEU A 2 29.62 -46.52 27.62
C LEU A 2 29.13 -45.16 28.10
N ARG A 3 30.02 -44.19 28.23
CA ARG A 3 29.65 -42.80 28.54
C ARG A 3 28.77 -42.28 27.40
N MET A 4 27.52 -41.93 27.71
CA MET A 4 26.61 -41.19 26.82
C MET A 4 27.03 -39.72 26.73
N SER A 5 28.23 -39.46 26.20
CA SER A 5 28.64 -38.12 25.81
C SER A 5 28.95 -38.17 24.32
N ASP A 6 28.02 -37.68 23.51
CA ASP A 6 28.31 -36.84 22.36
C ASP A 6 26.98 -36.44 21.71
N ALA A 7 26.47 -35.26 22.07
CA ALA A 7 25.46 -34.61 21.25
C ALA A 7 26.13 -34.24 19.92
N HIS A 8 25.98 -35.10 18.92
CA HIS A 8 26.55 -34.85 17.60
C HIS A 8 25.82 -33.69 16.94
N HIS A 9 26.41 -32.49 17.02
CA HIS A 9 26.02 -31.34 16.22
C HIS A 9 26.05 -31.67 14.72
N TRP A 10 25.23 -30.99 13.91
CA TRP A 10 25.22 -31.19 12.45
C TRP A 10 26.56 -30.86 11.81
N PRO A 11 26.98 -31.52 10.71
CA PRO A 11 28.25 -31.23 10.05
C PRO A 11 28.39 -29.77 9.58
N GLY A 12 27.37 -29.25 8.89
CA GLY A 12 27.33 -27.88 8.38
C GLY A 12 26.71 -26.90 9.37
N ARG A 13 27.51 -25.98 9.92
CA ARG A 13 27.06 -25.04 10.97
C ARG A 13 27.53 -23.61 10.68
N PRO A 14 27.04 -22.99 9.60
CA PRO A 14 27.41 -21.60 9.32
C PRO A 14 26.97 -20.69 10.46
N SER A 15 27.89 -19.85 10.94
CA SER A 15 27.54 -18.81 11.92
C SER A 15 26.62 -17.76 11.29
N PRO A 16 25.65 -17.24 12.06
CA PRO A 16 24.84 -16.07 11.70
C PRO A 16 25.73 -14.89 11.30
N CYS A 17 25.38 -14.22 10.21
CA CYS A 17 26.03 -12.96 9.83
C CYS A 17 25.29 -11.76 10.44
N ASP A 18 26.02 -10.68 10.69
CA ASP A 18 25.41 -9.44 11.19
C ASP A 18 24.41 -8.86 10.18
N GLY A 19 23.22 -8.53 10.69
CA GLY A 19 22.08 -8.07 9.89
C GLY A 19 21.47 -9.14 8.96
N GLU A 20 21.79 -10.42 9.11
CA GLU A 20 21.20 -11.52 8.35
C GLU A 20 19.76 -11.83 8.78
N THR A 21 18.89 -12.19 7.83
CA THR A 21 17.53 -12.68 8.10
C THR A 21 17.54 -14.15 8.51
N PHE A 22 16.62 -14.58 9.37
CA PHE A 22 16.49 -15.98 9.78
C PHE A 22 16.33 -16.94 8.59
N SER A 23 15.55 -16.58 7.59
CA SER A 23 15.33 -17.34 6.37
C SER A 23 16.60 -17.52 5.52
N SER A 24 17.48 -16.52 5.51
CA SER A 24 18.81 -16.59 4.88
C SER A 24 19.70 -17.58 5.60
N TRP A 25 19.84 -17.40 6.92
CA TRP A 25 20.67 -18.25 7.74
C TRP A 25 20.18 -19.71 7.72
N PHE A 26 18.87 -19.93 7.85
CA PHE A 26 18.24 -21.23 7.78
C PHE A 26 18.50 -21.93 6.44
N ALA A 27 18.38 -21.22 5.32
CA ALA A 27 18.70 -21.78 4.01
C ALA A 27 20.21 -22.09 3.85
N ARG A 28 21.11 -21.28 4.44
CA ARG A 28 22.55 -21.60 4.47
C ARG A 28 22.85 -22.84 5.31
N VAL A 29 22.17 -23.03 6.45
CA VAL A 29 22.29 -24.25 7.27
C VAL A 29 21.81 -25.47 6.49
N ALA A 30 20.68 -25.38 5.80
CA ALA A 30 20.17 -26.46 4.95
C ALA A 30 21.18 -26.84 3.86
N HIS A 31 21.66 -25.86 3.10
CA HIS A 31 22.62 -26.07 2.02
C HIS A 31 23.96 -26.61 2.53
N ALA A 32 24.45 -26.17 3.68
CA ALA A 32 25.67 -26.69 4.30
C ALA A 32 25.57 -28.16 4.72
N ASN A 33 24.36 -28.71 4.80
CA ASN A 33 24.09 -30.12 5.10
C ASN A 33 23.46 -30.87 3.91
N PHE A 34 23.56 -30.32 2.69
CA PHE A 34 23.02 -30.91 1.46
C PHE A 34 21.49 -31.14 1.46
N LEU A 35 20.76 -30.34 2.26
CA LEU A 35 19.30 -30.36 2.35
C LEU A 35 18.70 -29.14 1.65
N SER A 36 17.51 -29.28 1.07
CA SER A 36 16.71 -28.09 0.76
C SER A 36 16.16 -27.49 2.06
N PRO A 37 15.79 -26.20 2.09
CA PRO A 37 15.16 -25.63 3.26
C PRO A 37 13.86 -26.36 3.66
N SER A 38 13.10 -26.90 2.70
CA SER A 38 11.92 -27.70 3.00
C SER A 38 12.26 -29.03 3.68
N ASP A 39 13.34 -29.70 3.25
CA ASP A 39 13.78 -30.95 3.88
C ASP A 39 14.29 -30.71 5.30
N LEU A 40 15.10 -29.66 5.49
CA LEU A 40 15.57 -29.27 6.82
C LEU A 40 14.39 -28.96 7.76
N TYR A 41 13.40 -28.21 7.26
CA TYR A 41 12.22 -27.85 8.05
C TYR A 41 11.42 -29.08 8.48
N ALA A 42 11.20 -30.03 7.57
CA ALA A 42 10.50 -31.29 7.87
C ALA A 42 11.30 -32.20 8.82
N ALA A 43 12.63 -32.17 8.74
CA ALA A 43 13.50 -32.91 9.65
C ALA A 43 13.50 -32.34 11.07
N VAL A 44 13.45 -31.00 11.20
CA VAL A 44 13.40 -30.33 12.51
C VAL A 44 12.02 -30.40 13.16
N LEU A 45 10.96 -30.24 12.36
CA LEU A 45 9.57 -30.31 12.81
C LEU A 45 8.83 -31.44 12.07
N PRO A 46 8.88 -32.69 12.56
CA PRO A 46 8.22 -33.83 11.93
C PRO A 46 6.73 -33.57 11.66
N GLY A 47 6.29 -33.77 10.41
CA GLY A 47 4.92 -33.54 9.97
C GLY A 47 4.58 -32.09 9.58
N ALA A 48 5.47 -31.13 9.85
CA ALA A 48 5.30 -29.75 9.41
C ALA A 48 5.70 -29.56 7.94
N ARG A 49 5.15 -28.53 7.29
CA ARG A 49 5.49 -28.16 5.90
C ARG A 49 5.85 -26.69 5.82
N LEU A 50 6.97 -26.40 5.17
CA LEU A 50 7.43 -25.05 4.89
C LEU A 50 6.68 -24.44 3.69
N TYR A 51 5.36 -24.28 3.80
CA TYR A 51 4.54 -23.68 2.74
C TYR A 51 3.92 -22.37 3.19
N SER A 52 4.21 -21.29 2.44
CA SER A 52 3.65 -19.94 2.67
C SER A 52 3.95 -19.32 4.05
N VAL A 53 4.93 -19.85 4.78
CA VAL A 53 5.37 -19.29 6.07
C VAL A 53 6.46 -18.24 5.83
N ASP A 54 6.27 -17.04 6.40
CA ASP A 54 7.34 -16.04 6.49
C ASP A 54 8.20 -16.37 7.73
N LEU A 55 9.26 -17.16 7.56
CA LEU A 55 10.12 -17.56 8.68
C LEU A 55 10.82 -16.37 9.35
N ASP A 56 10.91 -15.22 8.68
CA ASP A 56 11.55 -14.03 9.27
C ASP A 56 10.67 -13.30 10.29
N ARG A 57 9.35 -13.58 10.28
CA ARG A 57 8.36 -12.97 11.20
C ARG A 57 7.98 -13.86 12.38
N ARG A 58 8.17 -15.18 12.26
CA ARG A 58 7.67 -16.16 13.23
C ARG A 58 8.79 -16.94 13.89
N SER A 59 8.97 -16.76 15.20
CA SER A 59 9.75 -17.66 16.04
C SER A 59 8.87 -18.82 16.51
N ASP A 60 9.17 -20.03 16.07
CA ASP A 60 8.61 -21.26 16.64
C ASP A 60 9.60 -21.80 17.69
N PRO A 61 9.25 -21.87 18.99
CA PRO A 61 10.17 -22.29 20.04
C PRO A 61 10.75 -23.68 19.81
N ASP A 62 9.96 -24.62 19.28
CA ASP A 62 10.42 -25.99 19.02
C ASP A 62 11.47 -26.00 17.89
N LEU A 63 11.23 -25.21 16.84
CA LEU A 63 12.19 -25.01 15.75
C LEU A 63 13.50 -24.41 16.28
N LEU A 64 13.43 -23.39 17.13
CA LEU A 64 14.61 -22.70 17.68
C LEU A 64 15.42 -23.61 18.59
N ASN A 65 14.76 -24.37 19.48
CA ASN A 65 15.42 -25.31 20.37
C ASN A 65 16.19 -26.39 19.60
N VAL A 66 15.56 -26.99 18.58
CA VAL A 66 16.23 -28.01 17.76
C VAL A 66 17.38 -27.40 16.95
N LEU A 67 17.21 -26.22 16.37
CA LEU A 67 18.28 -25.53 15.63
C LEU A 67 19.45 -25.16 16.55
N SER A 68 19.17 -24.62 17.73
CA SER A 68 20.16 -24.26 18.75
C SER A 68 20.98 -25.49 19.14
N LYS A 69 20.31 -26.59 19.52
CA LYS A 69 20.95 -27.85 19.91
C LYS A 69 21.84 -28.43 18.80
N ASN A 70 21.41 -28.39 17.54
CA ASN A 70 22.14 -29.04 16.46
C ASN A 70 23.22 -28.15 15.83
N THR A 71 23.09 -26.83 15.91
CA THR A 71 24.09 -25.88 15.37
C THR A 71 25.07 -25.36 16.42
N GLY A 72 24.75 -25.49 17.72
CA GLY A 72 25.51 -24.94 18.83
C GLY A 72 25.35 -23.43 19.00
N ILE A 73 24.40 -22.81 18.29
CA ILE A 73 24.14 -21.37 18.36
C ILE A 73 23.05 -21.11 19.40
N PRO A 74 23.29 -20.26 20.42
CA PRO A 74 22.29 -19.96 21.44
C PRO A 74 20.99 -19.41 20.84
N GLU A 75 19.84 -19.77 21.43
CA GLU A 75 18.53 -19.28 20.98
C GLU A 75 18.45 -17.75 20.99
N GLU A 76 19.07 -17.09 21.97
CA GLU A 76 19.17 -15.62 22.03
C GLU A 76 19.82 -15.03 20.77
N GLN A 77 20.86 -15.68 20.25
CA GLN A 77 21.50 -15.26 19.01
C GLN A 77 20.59 -15.53 17.80
N LEU A 78 19.86 -16.66 17.77
CA LEU A 78 18.89 -16.94 16.71
C LEU A 78 17.75 -15.92 16.70
N LEU A 79 17.29 -15.46 17.87
CA LEU A 79 16.25 -14.44 17.99
C LEU A 79 16.66 -13.10 17.36
N THR A 80 17.96 -12.80 17.25
CA THR A 80 18.45 -11.58 16.58
C THR A 80 18.27 -11.59 15.05
N LEU A 81 18.03 -12.77 14.45
CA LEU A 81 17.84 -12.93 13.00
C LEU A 81 16.43 -12.58 12.52
N PHE A 82 15.47 -12.42 13.44
CA PHE A 82 14.08 -12.08 13.12
C PHE A 82 13.89 -10.58 12.89
N LEU A 83 12.76 -10.23 12.26
CA LEU A 83 12.42 -8.84 11.93
C LEU A 83 11.83 -8.05 13.11
N THR A 84 11.77 -8.65 14.30
CA THR A 84 11.26 -8.03 15.53
C THR A 84 12.01 -6.76 15.92
N GLU A 85 13.25 -6.57 15.45
CA GLU A 85 14.01 -5.32 15.63
C GLU A 85 13.33 -4.08 15.02
N PHE A 86 12.44 -4.28 14.04
CA PHE A 86 11.67 -3.22 13.38
C PHE A 86 10.32 -2.96 14.05
N GLN A 87 9.90 -3.81 14.99
CA GLN A 87 8.70 -3.59 15.78
C GLN A 87 8.87 -2.36 16.67
N GLY A 88 7.84 -1.52 16.74
CA GLY A 88 7.90 -0.23 17.41
C GLY A 88 8.66 0.84 16.63
N ARG A 89 9.29 0.52 15.49
CA ARG A 89 10.05 1.49 14.68
C ARG A 89 9.47 1.69 13.28
N VAL A 90 9.17 0.61 12.58
CA VAL A 90 8.59 0.63 11.23
C VAL A 90 7.12 0.21 11.27
N TYR A 91 6.79 -0.76 12.11
CA TYR A 91 5.42 -1.24 12.33
C TYR A 91 5.16 -1.37 13.83
N GLU A 92 3.90 -1.21 14.24
CA GLU A 92 3.54 -1.19 15.66
C GLU A 92 3.48 -2.59 16.26
N ARG A 93 2.66 -3.48 15.68
CA ARG A 93 2.46 -4.85 16.13
C ARG A 93 2.42 -5.80 14.94
N ASP A 94 3.02 -6.98 15.10
CA ASP A 94 2.91 -8.05 14.13
C ASP A 94 1.57 -8.78 14.30
N ASN A 95 0.75 -8.78 13.25
CA ASN A 95 -0.32 -9.76 13.08
C ASN A 95 0.09 -10.75 11.98
N PRO A 96 0.34 -12.03 12.30
CA PRO A 96 0.80 -13.04 11.34
C PRO A 96 -0.13 -13.24 10.14
N LYS A 97 -1.42 -12.91 10.29
CA LYS A 97 -2.43 -13.05 9.22
C LYS A 97 -2.57 -11.79 8.36
N ALA A 98 -1.91 -10.69 8.72
CA ALA A 98 -2.01 -9.42 8.02
C ALA A 98 -0.67 -9.03 7.36
N PRO A 99 -0.70 -8.33 6.21
CA PRO A 99 0.47 -7.67 5.70
C PRO A 99 0.88 -6.55 6.65
N LEU A 100 2.18 -6.44 6.91
CA LEU A 100 2.74 -5.32 7.66
C LEU A 100 3.08 -4.17 6.71
N THR A 101 2.78 -2.95 7.12
CA THR A 101 3.22 -1.76 6.39
C THR A 101 4.74 -1.79 6.28
N TRP A 102 5.26 -1.54 5.07
CA TRP A 102 6.68 -1.62 4.73
C TRP A 102 7.33 -3.01 4.86
N LEU A 103 6.59 -4.07 5.19
CA LEU A 103 7.10 -5.44 5.27
C LEU A 103 6.20 -6.40 4.49
N PRO A 104 6.28 -6.37 3.14
CA PRO A 104 5.60 -7.33 2.31
C PRO A 104 6.11 -8.76 2.58
N HIS A 105 5.22 -9.73 2.36
CA HIS A 105 5.51 -11.14 2.56
C HIS A 105 6.62 -11.64 1.62
N SER A 106 7.56 -12.44 2.14
CA SER A 106 8.53 -13.18 1.34
C SER A 106 8.17 -14.67 1.33
N GLY A 107 7.49 -15.14 0.28
CA GLY A 107 7.24 -16.58 0.12
C GLY A 107 5.93 -16.94 -0.58
N GLY A 108 5.84 -18.21 -0.98
CA GLY A 108 4.60 -18.87 -1.36
C GLY A 108 3.95 -18.50 -2.70
N SER A 109 4.39 -17.45 -3.41
CA SER A 109 3.79 -17.12 -4.72
C SER A 109 4.70 -16.31 -5.64
N ARG A 110 4.38 -16.33 -6.95
CA ARG A 110 4.98 -15.44 -7.97
C ARG A 110 4.91 -13.94 -7.63
N ASN A 111 4.04 -13.52 -6.72
CA ASN A 111 3.72 -12.12 -6.44
C ASN A 111 4.24 -11.62 -5.07
N SER A 112 5.08 -12.41 -4.40
CA SER A 112 5.59 -12.13 -3.06
C SER A 112 6.99 -11.51 -3.10
N PHE A 113 7.08 -10.23 -3.49
CA PHE A 113 8.33 -9.50 -3.71
C PHE A 113 8.96 -8.92 -2.42
N GLY A 114 8.73 -9.58 -1.27
CA GLY A 114 9.20 -9.09 0.01
C GLY A 114 10.64 -9.44 0.36
N GLN A 115 11.29 -10.30 -0.41
CA GLN A 115 12.73 -10.50 -0.34
C GLN A 115 13.42 -9.70 -1.45
N GLN A 116 14.41 -8.90 -1.06
CA GLN A 116 15.26 -8.15 -1.98
C GLN A 116 16.73 -8.57 -1.82
N ALA A 117 17.56 -8.24 -2.80
CA ALA A 117 18.98 -8.54 -2.79
C ALA A 117 19.81 -7.51 -3.54
N CYS A 118 21.06 -7.34 -3.13
CA CYS A 118 22.07 -6.66 -3.94
C CYS A 118 22.91 -7.71 -4.67
N PRO A 119 22.93 -7.74 -6.02
CA PRO A 119 23.73 -8.71 -6.79
C PRO A 119 25.21 -8.72 -6.39
N ARG A 120 25.78 -7.53 -6.13
CA ARG A 120 27.17 -7.37 -5.69
C ARG A 120 27.43 -7.90 -4.28
N CYS A 121 26.48 -7.79 -3.36
CA CYS A 121 26.59 -8.42 -2.04
C CYS A 121 26.49 -9.94 -2.14
N LEU A 122 25.67 -10.48 -3.05
CA LEU A 122 25.59 -11.92 -3.28
C LEU A 122 26.86 -12.50 -3.91
N ALA A 123 27.75 -11.65 -4.45
CA ALA A 123 29.04 -12.06 -4.99
C ALA A 123 30.17 -12.10 -3.94
N SER A 124 29.92 -11.75 -2.68
CA SER A 124 30.94 -11.88 -1.62
C SER A 124 31.21 -13.34 -1.26
N SER A 125 32.30 -13.58 -0.53
CA SER A 125 32.70 -14.92 -0.04
C SER A 125 31.58 -15.63 0.74
N THR A 126 30.84 -14.88 1.57
CA THR A 126 29.70 -15.40 2.35
C THR A 126 28.43 -14.63 1.97
N PRO A 127 27.67 -15.08 0.96
CA PRO A 127 26.43 -14.41 0.57
C PRO A 127 25.32 -14.65 1.60
N PHE A 128 24.59 -13.60 1.93
CA PHE A 128 23.41 -13.68 2.80
C PHE A 128 22.39 -12.59 2.45
N TYR A 129 21.13 -12.82 2.80
CA TYR A 129 20.06 -11.82 2.69
C TYR A 129 19.93 -11.02 3.99
N ARG A 130 19.77 -9.71 3.85
CA ARG A 130 19.80 -8.76 4.97
C ARG A 130 18.41 -8.41 5.47
N LYS A 131 18.27 -8.21 6.78
CA LYS A 131 17.01 -7.77 7.42
C LYS A 131 16.51 -6.45 6.84
N ALA A 132 17.41 -5.49 6.62
CA ALA A 132 17.07 -4.22 5.98
C ALA A 132 16.47 -4.38 4.56
N TRP A 133 16.81 -5.45 3.84
CA TRP A 133 16.27 -5.71 2.49
C TRP A 133 14.84 -6.29 2.51
N ARG A 134 14.30 -6.61 3.68
CA ARG A 134 12.88 -6.99 3.83
C ARG A 134 11.96 -5.75 3.85
N LEU A 135 12.51 -4.59 4.18
CA LEU A 135 11.77 -3.34 4.25
C LEU A 135 11.49 -2.84 2.83
N SER A 136 10.23 -2.67 2.44
CA SER A 136 9.90 -2.33 1.05
C SER A 136 10.37 -0.94 0.63
N PHE A 137 10.67 -0.03 1.58
CA PHE A 137 11.33 1.23 1.24
C PHE A 137 12.82 1.07 0.92
N ALA A 138 13.46 -0.06 1.28
CA ALA A 138 14.83 -0.33 0.91
C ALA A 138 14.89 -0.62 -0.59
N THR A 139 15.41 0.32 -1.37
CA THR A 139 15.51 0.21 -2.84
C THR A 139 16.94 0.31 -3.34
N ILE A 140 17.87 0.71 -2.48
CA ILE A 140 19.28 0.84 -2.78
C ILE A 140 20.10 0.06 -1.75
N CYS A 141 21.19 -0.55 -2.21
CA CYS A 141 22.18 -1.13 -1.32
C CYS A 141 23.06 -0.03 -0.71
N PRO A 142 23.09 0.18 0.62
CA PRO A 142 23.93 1.21 1.23
C PRO A 142 25.43 0.96 1.03
N LYS A 143 25.84 -0.32 0.88
CA LYS A 143 27.24 -0.69 0.63
C LYS A 143 27.71 -0.36 -0.79
N HIS A 144 26.85 -0.55 -1.79
CA HIS A 144 27.25 -0.48 -3.21
C HIS A 144 26.65 0.71 -3.96
N GLY A 145 25.65 1.39 -3.40
CA GLY A 145 24.93 2.49 -4.04
C GLY A 145 24.12 2.08 -5.27
N THR A 146 23.93 0.78 -5.51
CA THR A 146 23.16 0.25 -6.65
C THR A 146 21.74 -0.12 -6.24
N GLY A 147 20.82 -0.16 -7.21
CA GLY A 147 19.49 -0.70 -7.00
C GLY A 147 19.50 -2.12 -6.42
N LEU A 148 18.53 -2.41 -5.54
CA LEU A 148 18.22 -3.78 -5.13
C LEU A 148 17.33 -4.45 -6.18
N ILE A 149 17.45 -5.77 -6.30
CA ILE A 149 16.55 -6.61 -7.08
C ILE A 149 15.60 -7.36 -6.15
N ASP A 150 14.36 -7.59 -6.58
CA ASP A 150 13.34 -8.37 -5.84
C ASP A 150 12.80 -9.55 -6.67
N ARG A 151 13.29 -9.67 -7.91
CA ARG A 151 12.91 -10.66 -8.92
C ARG A 151 14.13 -11.17 -9.67
N CYS A 152 14.04 -12.37 -10.20
CA CYS A 152 15.00 -12.89 -11.14
C CYS A 152 14.95 -12.10 -12.45
N HIS A 153 16.09 -11.60 -12.92
CA HIS A 153 16.21 -10.86 -14.18
C HIS A 153 15.87 -11.71 -15.42
N LYS A 154 15.92 -13.04 -15.34
CA LYS A 154 15.62 -13.95 -16.46
C LYS A 154 14.16 -14.38 -16.52
N CYS A 155 13.55 -14.79 -15.40
CA CYS A 155 12.19 -15.35 -15.40
C CYS A 155 11.16 -14.51 -14.63
N GLY A 156 11.55 -13.40 -14.00
CA GLY A 156 10.65 -12.48 -13.29
C GLY A 156 10.08 -12.99 -11.97
N TYR A 157 10.36 -14.24 -11.57
CA TYR A 157 9.94 -14.78 -10.28
C TYR A 157 10.59 -14.04 -9.11
N ALA A 158 9.84 -13.91 -8.02
CA ALA A 158 10.34 -13.33 -6.77
C ALA A 158 11.58 -14.08 -6.25
N ILE A 159 12.48 -13.36 -5.59
CA ILE A 159 13.58 -13.98 -4.86
C ILE A 159 12.98 -14.70 -3.65
N ALA A 160 13.33 -15.97 -3.45
CA ALA A 160 12.77 -16.80 -2.37
C ALA A 160 13.85 -17.79 -1.88
N PRO A 161 14.67 -17.40 -0.89
CA PRO A 161 15.80 -18.20 -0.42
C PRO A 161 15.36 -19.59 0.06
N LEU A 162 14.22 -19.65 0.77
CA LEU A 162 13.61 -20.87 1.29
C LEU A 162 13.11 -21.86 0.24
N GLN A 163 13.05 -21.47 -1.03
CA GLN A 163 12.62 -22.37 -2.12
C GLN A 163 13.82 -22.87 -2.95
N THR A 164 15.04 -22.45 -2.62
CA THR A 164 16.22 -22.81 -3.40
C THR A 164 16.60 -24.27 -3.14
N PRO A 165 16.56 -25.15 -4.16
CA PRO A 165 16.97 -26.55 -4.02
C PRO A 165 18.43 -26.68 -3.57
N SER A 166 18.78 -27.82 -2.97
CA SER A 166 20.14 -28.08 -2.46
C SER A 166 21.20 -28.19 -3.56
N GLU A 167 20.80 -28.53 -4.79
CA GLU A 167 21.72 -28.63 -5.93
C GLU A 167 22.11 -27.26 -6.52
N ARG A 168 21.56 -26.17 -5.97
CA ARG A 168 21.79 -24.81 -6.45
C ARG A 168 22.48 -23.96 -5.41
N LEU A 169 23.43 -23.12 -5.85
CA LEU A 169 24.00 -22.12 -4.96
C LEU A 169 22.91 -21.15 -4.48
N PHE A 170 23.08 -20.68 -3.26
CA PHE A 170 22.25 -19.70 -2.57
C PHE A 170 21.92 -18.42 -3.36
N CYS A 171 22.79 -18.05 -4.30
CA CYS A 171 22.63 -16.89 -5.19
C CYS A 171 21.92 -17.20 -6.52
N HIS A 172 21.45 -18.43 -6.76
CA HIS A 172 20.69 -18.77 -7.95
C HIS A 172 19.18 -18.63 -7.74
N CYS A 173 18.46 -18.36 -8.82
CA CYS A 173 17.01 -18.36 -8.83
C CYS A 173 16.45 -19.77 -8.55
N HIS A 174 15.58 -19.87 -7.54
CA HIS A 174 14.88 -21.12 -7.22
C HIS A 174 13.98 -21.65 -8.35
N ASN A 175 13.50 -20.79 -9.26
CA ASN A 175 12.61 -21.19 -10.35
C ASN A 175 13.40 -21.62 -11.59
N CYS A 176 14.26 -20.75 -12.14
CA CYS A 176 14.92 -20.99 -13.44
C CYS A 176 16.43 -21.28 -13.36
N GLY A 177 17.02 -21.26 -12.17
CA GLY A 177 18.46 -21.51 -11.98
C GLY A 177 19.40 -20.38 -12.43
N ALA A 178 18.89 -19.26 -12.97
CA ALA A 178 19.73 -18.13 -13.35
C ALA A 178 20.47 -17.53 -12.13
N ASP A 179 21.74 -17.15 -12.32
CA ASP A 179 22.58 -16.54 -11.30
C ASP A 179 22.11 -15.11 -10.99
N LEU A 180 21.67 -14.84 -9.76
CA LEU A 180 21.20 -13.51 -9.38
C LEU A 180 22.34 -12.48 -9.33
N ARG A 181 23.60 -12.93 -9.25
CA ARG A 181 24.80 -12.05 -9.26
C ARG A 181 25.01 -11.39 -10.63
N SER A 182 24.51 -11.98 -11.71
CA SER A 182 24.61 -11.42 -13.05
C SER A 182 23.59 -10.32 -13.33
N ALA A 183 22.64 -10.07 -12.41
CA ALA A 183 21.73 -8.95 -12.53
C ALA A 183 22.51 -7.62 -12.44
N HIS A 184 22.31 -6.76 -13.44
CA HIS A 184 22.97 -5.47 -13.51
C HIS A 184 21.99 -4.35 -13.11
N GLU A 185 22.30 -3.67 -12.01
CA GLU A 185 21.59 -2.47 -11.57
C GLU A 185 22.56 -1.29 -11.59
N PRO A 186 22.23 -0.17 -12.27
CA PRO A 186 23.09 0.99 -12.28
C PRO A 186 23.23 1.59 -10.88
N LYS A 187 24.29 2.39 -10.70
CA LYS A 187 24.43 3.21 -9.51
C LYS A 187 23.25 4.17 -9.45
N ALA A 188 22.58 4.23 -8.30
CA ALA A 188 21.45 5.13 -8.10
C ALA A 188 21.92 6.58 -8.02
N ASP A 189 21.03 7.51 -8.34
CA ASP A 189 21.34 8.94 -8.23
C ASP A 189 21.65 9.32 -6.78
N ARG A 190 22.40 10.40 -6.58
CA ARG A 190 22.79 10.85 -5.25
C ARG A 190 21.58 11.15 -4.36
N ILE A 191 20.55 11.79 -4.92
CA ILE A 191 19.29 12.10 -4.21
C ILE A 191 18.64 10.83 -3.66
N ASP A 192 18.58 9.74 -4.44
CA ASP A 192 17.98 8.50 -3.96
C ASP A 192 18.83 7.82 -2.88
N GLN A 193 20.16 7.89 -3.01
CA GLN A 193 21.07 7.37 -2.00
C GLN A 193 20.91 8.13 -0.68
N ASP A 194 20.76 9.45 -0.72
CA ASP A 194 20.53 10.28 0.46
C ASP A 194 19.17 9.98 1.09
N VAL A 195 18.11 9.78 0.28
CA VAL A 195 16.80 9.31 0.76
C VAL A 195 16.91 7.94 1.43
N GLN A 196 17.58 6.97 0.80
CA GLN A 196 17.79 5.63 1.39
C GLN A 196 18.52 5.72 2.73
N ALA A 197 19.62 6.49 2.79
CA ALA A 197 20.41 6.66 4.01
C ALA A 197 19.59 7.32 5.13
N PHE A 198 18.79 8.34 4.80
CA PHE A 198 17.89 8.99 5.74
C PHE A 198 16.85 8.01 6.31
N LEU A 199 16.20 7.20 5.47
CA LEU A 199 15.20 6.24 5.94
C LEU A 199 15.83 5.16 6.84
N GLU A 200 17.05 4.71 6.54
CA GLU A 200 17.79 3.79 7.41
C GLU A 200 18.14 4.42 8.76
N ASP A 201 18.50 5.71 8.78
CA ASP A 201 18.77 6.46 10.01
C ASP A 201 17.49 6.62 10.86
N VAL A 202 16.35 6.90 10.24
CA VAL A 202 15.04 6.95 10.94
C VAL A 202 14.71 5.62 11.61
N VAL A 203 14.96 4.49 10.95
CA VAL A 203 14.81 3.16 11.59
C VAL A 203 15.74 3.03 12.78
N LYS A 204 17.02 3.39 12.64
CA LYS A 204 18.01 3.21 13.72
C LYS A 204 17.70 4.08 14.93
N ARG A 205 17.32 5.34 14.72
CA ARG A 205 17.03 6.30 15.80
C ARG A 205 15.66 6.11 16.42
N GLY A 206 14.70 5.56 15.68
CA GLY A 206 13.30 5.48 16.12
C GLY A 206 12.55 6.83 16.06
N ALA A 207 13.16 7.87 15.47
CA ALA A 207 12.58 9.20 15.30
C ALA A 207 13.06 9.83 13.99
N ALA A 208 12.29 10.78 13.48
CA ALA A 208 12.61 11.53 12.25
C ALA A 208 12.29 13.02 12.43
N PRO A 209 13.09 13.94 11.86
CA PRO A 209 12.66 15.32 11.71
C PRO A 209 11.50 15.40 10.71
N LEU A 210 10.54 16.29 10.97
CA LEU A 210 9.38 16.55 10.14
C LEU A 210 9.05 18.05 10.14
N GLY A 211 9.93 18.84 9.53
CA GLY A 211 9.78 20.29 9.34
C GLY A 211 9.37 21.01 10.63
N GLN A 212 8.30 21.81 10.57
CA GLN A 212 7.82 22.63 11.69
C GLN A 212 7.35 21.80 12.89
N ASN A 213 7.03 20.52 12.71
CA ASN A 213 6.63 19.63 13.80
C ASN A 213 7.82 19.12 14.64
N GLY A 214 9.06 19.52 14.30
CA GLY A 214 10.26 19.05 14.99
C GLY A 214 10.49 17.56 14.77
N TYR A 215 10.81 16.81 15.83
CA TYR A 215 10.99 15.36 15.75
C TYR A 215 9.69 14.62 16.02
N VAL A 216 9.36 13.67 15.16
CA VAL A 216 8.26 12.73 15.33
C VAL A 216 8.78 11.32 15.53
N HIS A 217 7.99 10.49 16.21
CA HIS A 217 8.29 9.07 16.32
C HIS A 217 8.31 8.40 14.93
N SER A 218 9.22 7.44 14.74
CA SER A 218 9.42 6.73 13.46
C SER A 218 8.15 6.09 12.90
N LEU A 219 7.28 5.52 13.75
CA LEU A 219 5.98 4.98 13.30
C LEU A 219 5.10 6.06 12.64
N SER A 220 5.04 7.26 13.22
CA SER A 220 4.30 8.39 12.64
C SER A 220 4.92 8.82 11.33
N TYR A 221 6.25 8.90 11.25
CA TYR A 221 6.97 9.23 10.02
C TYR A 221 6.70 8.22 8.91
N PHE A 222 6.85 6.92 9.17
CA PHE A 222 6.64 5.87 8.18
C PHE A 222 5.18 5.74 7.76
N TRP A 223 4.23 6.07 8.63
CA TRP A 223 2.82 6.21 8.25
C TRP A 223 2.63 7.36 7.26
N ILE A 224 3.18 8.55 7.56
CA ILE A 224 3.09 9.73 6.69
C ILE A 224 3.75 9.45 5.35
N LEU A 225 4.98 8.93 5.36
CA LEU A 225 5.70 8.56 4.14
C LEU A 225 4.90 7.57 3.30
N ARG A 226 4.26 6.57 3.91
CA ARG A 226 3.42 5.60 3.20
C ARG A 226 2.21 6.27 2.56
N LYS A 227 1.59 7.24 3.25
CA LYS A 227 0.47 8.02 2.73
C LYS A 227 0.91 8.86 1.53
N LEU A 228 2.03 9.58 1.64
CA LEU A 228 2.62 10.37 0.56
C LEU A 228 3.01 9.48 -0.63
N LEU A 229 3.61 8.31 -0.38
CA LEU A 229 3.94 7.32 -1.40
C LEU A 229 2.69 6.88 -2.17
N ARG A 230 1.57 6.62 -1.48
CA ARG A 230 0.31 6.25 -2.14
C ARG A 230 -0.27 7.39 -2.98
N LEU A 231 -0.14 8.63 -2.54
CA LEU A 231 -0.58 9.81 -3.29
C LEU A 231 0.19 9.95 -4.60
N VAL A 232 1.50 9.71 -4.60
CA VAL A 232 2.31 9.83 -5.81
C VAL A 232 2.18 8.61 -6.72
N VAL A 233 1.94 7.41 -6.19
CA VAL A 233 1.83 6.18 -7.01
C VAL A 233 0.43 5.97 -7.59
N SER A 234 -0.63 6.30 -6.83
CA SER A 234 -1.97 5.78 -7.10
C SER A 234 -3.06 6.84 -7.03
N GLY A 235 -4.15 6.61 -7.75
CA GLY A 235 -5.31 7.50 -7.76
C GLY A 235 -5.24 8.60 -8.81
N GLU A 236 -6.32 9.39 -8.87
CA GLU A 236 -6.53 10.45 -9.85
C GLU A 236 -5.52 11.61 -9.71
N PHE A 237 -5.05 11.87 -8.49
CA PHE A 237 -4.14 12.99 -8.17
C PHE A 237 -2.65 12.66 -8.33
N SER A 238 -2.30 11.41 -8.64
CA SER A 238 -0.89 10.97 -8.72
C SER A 238 -0.06 11.74 -9.74
N LEU A 239 -0.59 11.93 -10.97
CA LEU A 239 0.13 12.63 -12.03
C LEU A 239 0.26 14.14 -11.74
N PRO A 240 -0.82 14.87 -11.38
CA PRO A 240 -0.70 16.28 -11.01
C PRO A 240 0.32 16.56 -9.91
N ILE A 241 0.40 15.71 -8.88
CA ILE A 241 1.40 15.85 -7.82
C ILE A 241 2.81 15.64 -8.36
N GLN A 242 3.03 14.61 -9.17
CA GLN A 242 4.35 14.35 -9.78
C GLN A 242 4.78 15.51 -10.67
N GLU A 243 3.90 16.00 -11.55
CA GLU A 243 4.17 17.11 -12.46
C GLU A 243 4.51 18.40 -11.70
N HIS A 244 3.77 18.69 -10.63
CA HIS A 244 4.02 19.82 -9.75
C HIS A 244 5.42 19.75 -9.12
N VAL A 245 5.76 18.60 -8.52
CA VAL A 245 7.10 18.41 -7.91
C VAL A 245 8.21 18.50 -8.95
N LEU A 246 8.02 17.93 -10.15
CA LEU A 246 9.01 18.05 -11.23
C LEU A 246 9.22 19.51 -11.66
N LYS A 247 8.14 20.30 -11.72
CA LYS A 247 8.22 21.72 -12.04
C LYS A 247 8.93 22.52 -10.96
N GLU A 248 8.66 22.26 -9.69
CA GLU A 248 9.30 22.97 -8.56
C GLU A 248 10.78 22.60 -8.41
N THR A 249 11.12 21.32 -8.60
CA THR A 249 12.49 20.82 -8.38
C THR A 249 13.39 20.92 -9.61
N GLY A 250 12.83 21.04 -10.81
CA GLY A 250 13.57 20.99 -12.07
C GLY A 250 14.20 19.63 -12.37
N TRP A 251 13.78 18.55 -11.70
CA TRP A 251 14.36 17.22 -11.89
C TRP A 251 14.08 16.66 -13.28
N THR A 252 15.13 16.14 -13.90
CA THR A 252 15.03 15.35 -15.13
C THR A 252 15.00 13.87 -14.77
N LEU A 253 13.90 13.18 -15.09
CA LEU A 253 13.75 11.76 -14.79
C LEU A 253 14.30 10.91 -15.93
N GLY A 254 15.33 10.12 -15.66
CA GLY A 254 15.90 9.15 -16.60
C GLY A 254 15.16 7.81 -16.68
N SER A 255 14.08 7.62 -15.92
CA SER A 255 13.37 6.34 -15.78
C SER A 255 11.88 6.45 -16.14
N PRO A 256 11.24 5.35 -16.59
CA PRO A 256 9.86 5.38 -17.03
C PRO A 256 8.89 5.76 -15.90
N SER A 257 7.78 6.39 -16.30
CA SER A 257 6.66 6.78 -15.43
C SER A 257 6.26 5.68 -14.43
N ILE A 258 5.94 6.10 -13.20
CA ILE A 258 5.47 5.20 -12.14
C ILE A 258 4.13 4.60 -12.57
N ARG A 259 4.09 3.27 -12.78
CA ARG A 259 2.83 2.58 -13.07
C ARG A 259 1.87 2.71 -11.90
N ARG A 260 0.62 3.11 -12.18
CA ARG A 260 -0.44 3.20 -11.17
C ARG A 260 -0.78 1.80 -10.64
N LEU A 261 -0.43 1.53 -9.39
CA LEU A 261 -0.77 0.30 -8.67
C LEU A 261 -1.40 0.63 -7.32
N LYS A 262 -2.45 -0.10 -6.94
CA LYS A 262 -3.06 0.03 -5.61
C LYS A 262 -2.14 -0.44 -4.49
N ASN A 263 -1.40 -1.52 -4.72
CA ASN A 263 -0.41 -2.03 -3.78
C ASN A 263 1.00 -1.59 -4.21
N VAL A 264 1.51 -0.56 -3.54
CA VAL A 264 2.82 0.05 -3.80
C VAL A 264 3.97 -0.93 -3.59
N ASP A 265 3.83 -1.90 -2.69
CA ASP A 265 4.88 -2.90 -2.40
C ASP A 265 5.08 -3.89 -3.56
N ARG A 266 4.15 -3.93 -4.52
CA ARG A 266 4.30 -4.74 -5.75
C ARG A 266 5.07 -4.04 -6.85
N LEU A 267 5.29 -2.73 -6.74
CA LEU A 267 6.13 -2.01 -7.69
C LEU A 267 7.54 -2.63 -7.69
N PRO A 268 8.16 -2.82 -8.87
CA PRO A 268 9.58 -3.14 -8.94
C PRO A 268 10.44 -2.09 -8.22
N PRO A 269 11.68 -2.42 -7.81
CA PRO A 269 12.51 -1.54 -7.00
C PRO A 269 12.77 -0.18 -7.64
N THR A 270 12.98 -0.11 -8.96
CA THR A 270 13.22 1.13 -9.70
C THR A 270 12.06 2.15 -9.63
N PRO A 271 10.82 1.83 -10.03
CA PRO A 271 9.70 2.77 -9.87
C PRO A 271 9.36 3.03 -8.40
N ARG A 272 9.64 2.08 -7.49
CA ARG A 272 9.47 2.30 -6.05
C ARG A 272 10.46 3.33 -5.50
N ARG A 273 11.72 3.29 -5.94
CA ARG A 273 12.76 4.28 -5.63
C ARG A 273 12.34 5.68 -6.07
N LEU A 274 11.85 5.81 -7.31
CA LEU A 274 11.35 7.08 -7.81
C LEU A 274 10.15 7.59 -6.99
N ALA A 275 9.21 6.71 -6.64
CA ALA A 275 8.08 7.07 -5.80
C ALA A 275 8.53 7.53 -4.40
N LEU A 276 9.55 6.89 -3.81
CA LEU A 276 10.14 7.31 -2.54
C LEU A 276 10.81 8.68 -2.67
N ARG A 277 11.51 8.98 -3.77
CA ARG A 277 12.07 10.32 -4.02
C ARG A 277 10.99 11.40 -3.95
N PHE A 278 9.88 11.21 -4.67
CA PHE A 278 8.75 12.14 -4.61
C PHE A 278 8.15 12.23 -3.20
N ALA A 279 7.88 11.10 -2.56
CA ALA A 279 7.29 11.07 -1.23
C ALA A 279 8.18 11.74 -0.17
N SER A 280 9.49 11.53 -0.25
CA SER A 280 10.47 12.18 0.63
C SER A 280 10.58 13.67 0.35
N HIS A 281 10.47 14.12 -0.90
CA HIS A 281 10.39 15.56 -1.19
C HIS A 281 9.15 16.21 -0.58
N LEU A 282 7.98 15.57 -0.69
CA LEU A 282 6.76 16.05 -0.04
C LEU A 282 6.88 16.08 1.49
N ALA A 283 7.67 15.18 2.08
CA ALA A 283 7.94 15.13 3.52
C ALA A 283 9.03 16.11 3.96
N ASN A 284 9.89 16.55 3.05
CA ASN A 284 10.90 17.57 3.32
C ASN A 284 10.25 18.95 3.39
N ASP A 285 10.80 19.83 4.22
CA ASP A 285 10.25 21.16 4.47
C ASP A 285 8.76 21.12 4.86
N TRP A 286 8.42 20.16 5.73
CA TRP A 286 7.03 19.92 6.12
C TRP A 286 6.45 21.11 6.90
N PRO A 287 5.24 21.60 6.55
CA PRO A 287 4.29 21.01 5.59
C PRO A 287 4.29 21.62 4.18
N ASP A 288 5.17 22.56 3.86
CA ASP A 288 5.01 23.47 2.73
C ASP A 288 5.02 22.77 1.35
N ASN A 289 5.98 21.87 1.10
CA ASN A 289 6.02 21.09 -0.14
C ASN A 289 4.77 20.23 -0.34
N PHE A 290 4.30 19.59 0.74
CA PHE A 290 3.07 18.80 0.72
C PHE A 290 1.84 19.66 0.40
N ILE A 291 1.69 20.81 1.06
CA ILE A 291 0.55 21.71 0.86
C ILE A 291 0.57 22.34 -0.53
N SER A 292 1.73 22.77 -1.02
CA SER A 292 1.89 23.30 -2.38
C SER A 292 1.40 22.29 -3.41
N ALA A 293 1.90 21.05 -3.33
CA ALA A 293 1.50 19.97 -4.23
C ALA A 293 0.00 19.61 -4.12
N CYS A 294 -0.56 19.58 -2.91
CA CYS A 294 -1.99 19.34 -2.71
C CYS A 294 -2.85 20.44 -3.33
N ARG A 295 -2.48 21.72 -3.17
CA ARG A 295 -3.21 22.85 -3.76
C ARG A 295 -3.15 22.83 -5.28
N ALA A 296 -1.99 22.58 -5.86
CA ALA A 296 -1.81 22.44 -7.31
C ALA A 296 -2.67 21.29 -7.87
N ALA A 297 -2.74 20.16 -7.16
CA ALA A 297 -3.57 19.02 -7.52
C ALA A 297 -5.06 19.16 -7.14
N ARG A 298 -5.47 20.27 -6.51
CA ARG A 298 -6.82 20.51 -5.98
C ARG A 298 -7.31 19.41 -5.02
N LEU A 299 -6.39 18.87 -4.22
CA LEU A 299 -6.68 17.91 -3.15
C LEU A 299 -7.31 18.61 -1.95
N THR A 300 -8.35 17.99 -1.38
CA THR A 300 -9.10 18.52 -0.24
C THR A 300 -8.95 17.65 1.00
N GLN A 301 -9.15 18.22 2.19
CA GLN A 301 -9.15 17.48 3.46
C GLN A 301 -10.01 16.22 3.40
N ARG A 302 -11.24 16.33 2.88
CA ARG A 302 -12.18 15.21 2.79
C ARG A 302 -11.58 14.04 2.01
N ARG A 303 -10.81 14.30 0.94
CA ARG A 303 -10.16 13.25 0.15
C ARG A 303 -8.98 12.60 0.88
N LEU A 304 -8.26 13.35 1.71
CA LEU A 304 -7.10 12.87 2.45
C LEU A 304 -7.49 12.06 3.69
N LEU A 305 -8.57 12.42 4.39
CA LEU A 305 -8.96 11.84 5.69
C LEU A 305 -10.12 10.82 5.65
N ARG A 306 -10.82 10.63 4.51
CA ARG A 306 -12.05 9.79 4.41
C ARG A 306 -11.95 8.35 4.94
N ALA A 307 -10.75 7.79 5.09
CA ALA A 307 -10.54 6.40 5.48
C ALA A 307 -9.32 6.21 6.39
N GLU A 308 -8.98 7.21 7.20
CA GLU A 308 -7.76 7.22 8.00
C GLU A 308 -8.06 7.36 9.51
N GLU A 309 -8.70 6.34 10.09
CA GLU A 309 -9.07 6.32 11.52
C GLU A 309 -7.88 6.47 12.47
N HIS A 310 -6.69 6.04 12.05
CA HIS A 310 -5.46 6.03 12.85
C HIS A 310 -4.39 6.97 12.28
N ALA A 311 -4.80 8.09 11.67
CA ALA A 311 -3.86 9.07 11.16
C ALA A 311 -3.08 9.76 12.30
N PRO A 312 -1.75 9.87 12.23
CA PRO A 312 -0.96 10.61 13.20
C PRO A 312 -1.38 12.08 13.27
N PHE A 313 -1.38 12.64 14.48
CA PHE A 313 -1.68 14.06 14.73
C PHE A 313 -0.85 14.99 13.82
N ALA A 314 0.44 14.69 13.62
CA ALA A 314 1.33 15.48 12.77
C ALA A 314 0.86 15.60 11.30
N PHE A 315 0.08 14.63 10.81
CA PHE A 315 -0.55 14.69 9.50
C PHE A 315 -1.91 15.39 9.55
N VAL A 316 -2.76 14.99 10.50
CA VAL A 316 -4.14 15.51 10.62
C VAL A 316 -4.13 17.03 10.84
N ALA A 317 -3.31 17.51 11.77
CA ALA A 317 -3.22 18.94 12.10
C ALA A 317 -2.88 19.79 10.87
N VAL A 318 -1.97 19.30 10.02
CA VAL A 318 -1.58 20.00 8.78
C VAL A 318 -2.69 19.99 7.75
N VAL A 319 -3.33 18.83 7.53
CA VAL A 319 -4.43 18.73 6.56
C VAL A 319 -5.61 19.62 6.99
N GLU A 320 -5.95 19.64 8.27
CA GLU A 320 -7.04 20.47 8.80
C GLU A 320 -6.71 21.96 8.77
N ALA A 321 -5.47 22.35 9.11
CA ALA A 321 -5.08 23.76 9.11
C ALA A 321 -5.00 24.37 7.70
N HIS A 322 -4.57 23.60 6.69
CA HIS A 322 -4.19 24.16 5.39
C HIS A 322 -5.05 23.72 4.20
N LEU A 323 -5.77 22.60 4.32
CA LEU A 323 -6.57 21.97 3.24
C LEU A 323 -8.04 21.79 3.61
N CYS A 324 -8.47 22.32 4.76
CA CYS A 324 -9.88 22.42 5.10
C CYS A 324 -10.56 23.37 4.10
N GLU A 325 -11.50 22.82 3.35
CA GLU A 325 -12.38 23.67 2.56
C GLU A 325 -13.31 24.38 3.55
N GLY A 326 -13.36 25.72 3.49
CA GLY A 326 -14.46 26.48 4.09
C GLY A 326 -15.81 25.87 3.69
N PRO A 327 -16.88 26.14 4.48
CA PRO A 327 -18.08 25.30 4.58
C PRO A 327 -18.54 24.70 3.24
N THR A 328 -18.78 23.39 3.25
CA THR A 328 -19.25 22.61 2.08
C THR A 328 -20.63 23.04 1.62
N THR A 329 -21.34 23.78 2.46
CA THR A 329 -22.62 24.42 2.19
C THR A 329 -22.42 25.92 2.10
N VAL A 330 -22.80 26.51 0.97
CA VAL A 330 -22.94 27.96 0.83
C VAL A 330 -23.99 28.42 1.84
N ASP A 331 -23.64 29.36 2.73
CA ASP A 331 -24.62 29.94 3.67
C ASP A 331 -25.68 30.77 2.90
N ASN A 332 -26.79 31.12 3.55
CA ASN A 332 -27.86 31.88 2.88
C ASN A 332 -27.33 33.21 2.30
N ARG A 333 -26.45 33.90 3.02
CA ARG A 333 -25.94 35.22 2.64
C ARG A 333 -25.01 35.15 1.43
N GLN A 334 -24.18 34.13 1.33
CA GLN A 334 -23.33 33.85 0.18
C GLN A 334 -24.17 33.43 -1.03
N PHE A 335 -25.23 32.65 -0.81
CA PHE A 335 -26.17 32.28 -1.87
C PHE A 335 -26.88 33.51 -2.44
N ASP A 336 -27.41 34.38 -1.57
CA ASP A 336 -28.11 35.61 -1.97
C ASP A 336 -27.17 36.56 -2.73
N ARG A 337 -25.92 36.72 -2.26
CA ARG A 337 -24.90 37.51 -2.97
C ARG A 337 -24.55 36.96 -4.35
N ALA A 338 -24.52 35.64 -4.51
CA ALA A 338 -24.27 35.01 -5.79
C ALA A 338 -25.43 35.21 -6.76
N VAL A 339 -26.67 35.17 -6.25
CA VAL A 339 -27.87 35.53 -7.01
C VAL A 339 -27.80 37.00 -7.45
N ASP A 340 -27.53 37.93 -6.53
CA ASP A 340 -27.40 39.36 -6.83
C ASP A 340 -26.30 39.63 -7.87
N PHE A 341 -25.17 38.93 -7.77
CA PHE A 341 -24.08 39.05 -8.72
C PHE A 341 -24.52 38.65 -10.14
N LEU A 342 -25.18 37.50 -10.29
CA LEU A 342 -25.66 37.03 -11.60
C LEU A 342 -26.71 37.99 -12.19
N VAL A 343 -27.66 38.46 -11.35
CA VAL A 343 -28.68 39.43 -11.77
C VAL A 343 -28.03 40.74 -12.25
N ARG A 344 -27.04 41.28 -11.52
CA ARG A 344 -26.31 42.49 -11.92
C ARG A 344 -25.55 42.35 -13.25
N HIS A 345 -25.17 41.13 -13.62
CA HIS A 345 -24.48 40.83 -14.87
C HIS A 345 -25.43 40.34 -15.97
N ASN A 346 -26.74 40.59 -15.85
CA ASN A 346 -27.78 40.16 -16.80
C ASN A 346 -27.79 38.64 -17.06
N GLN A 347 -27.39 37.83 -16.08
CA GLN A 347 -27.44 36.37 -16.13
C GLN A 347 -28.56 35.84 -15.23
N GLN A 348 -29.27 34.83 -15.73
CA GLN A 348 -30.27 34.13 -14.92
C GLN A 348 -29.56 33.28 -13.85
N PRO A 349 -29.97 33.35 -12.56
CA PRO A 349 -29.36 32.59 -11.46
C PRO A 349 -29.80 31.13 -11.48
N THR A 350 -29.52 30.45 -12.58
CA THR A 350 -29.88 29.05 -12.79
C THR A 350 -29.01 28.14 -11.93
N HIS A 351 -29.44 26.90 -11.70
CA HIS A 351 -28.60 25.93 -10.98
C HIS A 351 -27.23 25.79 -11.64
N ALA A 352 -27.15 25.73 -12.97
CA ALA A 352 -25.86 25.63 -13.66
C ALA A 352 -24.97 26.87 -13.41
N ALA A 353 -25.52 28.08 -13.56
CA ALA A 353 -24.77 29.32 -13.37
C ALA A 353 -24.32 29.53 -11.92
N LEU A 354 -25.19 29.25 -10.94
CA LEU A 354 -24.85 29.30 -9.52
C LEU A 354 -23.87 28.19 -9.13
N SER A 355 -23.96 27.01 -9.73
CA SER A 355 -23.05 25.89 -9.48
C SER A 355 -21.65 26.16 -10.06
N ASP A 356 -21.57 26.86 -11.20
CA ASP A 356 -20.31 27.33 -11.77
C ASP A 356 -19.66 28.42 -10.89
N LEU A 357 -20.45 29.42 -10.48
CA LEU A 357 -19.99 30.53 -9.64
C LEU A 357 -19.60 30.11 -8.21
N LEU A 358 -20.30 29.12 -7.64
CA LEU A 358 -20.10 28.62 -6.26
C LEU A 358 -19.43 27.24 -6.22
N ASN A 359 -18.76 26.84 -7.30
CA ASN A 359 -17.93 25.64 -7.39
C ASN A 359 -18.64 24.34 -6.92
N ASN A 360 -19.86 24.12 -7.39
CA ASN A 360 -20.74 22.97 -7.13
C ASN A 360 -21.20 22.76 -5.67
N ARG A 361 -21.15 23.81 -4.83
CA ARG A 361 -21.52 23.74 -3.40
C ARG A 361 -23.00 24.04 -3.09
N ILE A 362 -23.85 24.15 -4.12
CA ILE A 362 -25.27 24.52 -3.96
C ILE A 362 -26.24 23.33 -3.96
N HIS A 363 -25.78 22.09 -3.93
CA HIS A 363 -26.66 20.91 -4.07
C HIS A 363 -27.82 20.91 -3.06
N ALA A 364 -27.56 21.26 -1.79
CA ALA A 364 -28.59 21.39 -0.74
C ALA A 364 -29.58 22.54 -0.99
N LYS A 365 -29.19 23.53 -1.79
CA LYS A 365 -29.94 24.74 -2.15
C LYS A 365 -30.42 24.74 -3.60
N ARG A 366 -30.37 23.59 -4.29
CA ARG A 366 -30.80 23.46 -5.68
C ARG A 366 -32.22 23.95 -5.92
N HIS A 367 -33.09 23.81 -4.93
CA HIS A 367 -34.48 24.27 -4.97
C HIS A 367 -34.63 25.80 -4.99
N LEU A 368 -33.60 26.55 -4.58
CA LEU A 368 -33.60 28.02 -4.57
C LEU A 368 -33.09 28.62 -5.89
N ALA A 369 -32.50 27.80 -6.77
CA ALA A 369 -31.97 28.27 -8.05
C ALA A 369 -33.07 28.38 -9.12
N ALA A 370 -32.95 29.35 -10.03
CA ALA A 370 -33.89 29.51 -11.12
C ALA A 370 -33.85 28.30 -12.08
N ALA A 371 -34.99 27.96 -12.68
CA ALA A 371 -35.08 26.88 -13.66
C ALA A 371 -34.31 27.26 -14.94
N GLY A 372 -33.21 26.57 -15.24
CA GLY A 372 -32.38 26.84 -16.42
C GLY A 372 -32.98 26.38 -17.75
N ARG A 373 -34.10 25.66 -17.72
CA ARG A 373 -34.93 25.30 -18.88
C ARG A 373 -36.39 25.23 -18.42
N GLN A 374 -37.33 25.69 -19.25
CA GLN A 374 -38.70 25.21 -19.19
C GLN A 374 -38.69 23.74 -19.65
N CYS A 375 -38.34 22.84 -18.75
CA CYS A 375 -38.65 21.44 -18.96
C CYS A 375 -40.17 21.33 -18.80
N ALA A 376 -40.86 20.76 -19.80
CA ALA A 376 -42.25 20.35 -19.65
C ALA A 376 -42.39 19.58 -18.33
N PRO A 377 -43.46 19.83 -17.55
CA PRO A 377 -43.63 19.20 -16.24
C PRO A 377 -43.43 17.70 -16.38
N TYR A 378 -42.58 17.13 -15.52
CA TYR A 378 -42.37 15.69 -15.45
C TYR A 378 -43.76 15.03 -15.32
N GLY A 379 -44.17 14.33 -16.37
CA GLY A 379 -45.57 13.97 -16.56
C GLY A 379 -46.12 13.22 -15.36
N THR A 380 -47.25 13.69 -14.82
CA THR A 380 -48.11 13.08 -13.81
C THR A 380 -48.57 11.64 -14.13
N HIS A 381 -48.11 11.07 -15.25
CA HIS A 381 -48.53 9.78 -15.81
C HIS A 381 -47.40 8.75 -15.98
N ARG A 382 -46.15 9.03 -15.57
CA ARG A 382 -45.06 8.03 -15.60
C ARG A 382 -44.78 7.46 -14.21
N TYR A 383 -44.97 6.15 -14.06
CA TYR A 383 -44.62 5.39 -12.85
C TYR A 383 -43.67 4.29 -13.28
N TRP A 384 -42.42 4.32 -12.81
CA TRP A 384 -41.32 3.51 -13.37
C TRP A 384 -41.59 1.99 -13.36
N LYS A 385 -42.41 1.50 -12.43
CA LYS A 385 -42.83 0.07 -12.36
C LYS A 385 -43.84 -0.35 -13.42
N LEU A 386 -44.46 0.61 -14.12
CA LEU A 386 -45.42 0.38 -15.20
C LEU A 386 -44.91 0.97 -16.53
N ASP A 387 -43.61 1.24 -16.62
CA ASP A 387 -42.96 1.64 -17.86
C ASP A 387 -42.90 0.44 -18.82
N GLY A 388 -43.23 0.66 -20.10
CA GLY A 388 -43.36 -0.41 -21.11
C GLY A 388 -44.71 -1.13 -21.14
N VAL A 389 -45.59 -0.92 -20.16
CA VAL A 389 -46.97 -1.45 -20.16
C VAL A 389 -47.90 -0.57 -21.01
N ALA A 390 -48.83 -1.18 -21.74
CA ALA A 390 -49.81 -0.47 -22.57
C ALA A 390 -50.60 0.57 -21.75
N PRO A 391 -50.91 1.76 -22.31
CA PRO A 391 -51.55 2.85 -21.57
C PRO A 391 -52.88 2.45 -20.90
N GLU A 392 -53.68 1.63 -21.58
CA GLU A 392 -54.98 1.15 -21.11
C GLU A 392 -54.84 0.28 -19.85
N THR A 393 -53.88 -0.65 -19.87
CA THR A 393 -53.55 -1.51 -18.72
C THR A 393 -53.01 -0.71 -17.55
N ARG A 394 -52.20 0.34 -17.82
CA ARG A 394 -51.69 1.24 -16.79
C ARG A 394 -52.82 1.99 -16.07
N GLU A 395 -53.82 2.50 -16.79
CA GLU A 395 -54.96 3.18 -16.19
C GLU A 395 -55.94 2.22 -15.49
N ALA A 396 -56.05 0.98 -15.95
CA ALA A 396 -56.79 -0.06 -15.23
C ALA A 396 -56.13 -0.38 -13.87
N ALA A 397 -54.80 -0.55 -13.86
CA ALA A 397 -54.03 -0.81 -12.63
C ALA A 397 -54.13 0.33 -11.62
N LYS A 398 -54.04 1.59 -12.08
CA LYS A 398 -54.20 2.76 -11.19
C LYS A 398 -55.60 2.84 -10.57
N ARG A 399 -56.65 2.59 -11.37
CA ARG A 399 -58.04 2.58 -10.88
C ARG A 399 -58.27 1.47 -9.86
N ALA A 400 -57.76 0.27 -10.12
CA ALA A 400 -57.89 -0.86 -9.22
C ALA A 400 -57.13 -0.64 -7.89
N ALA A 401 -55.91 -0.08 -7.93
CA ALA A 401 -55.18 0.31 -6.72
C ALA A 401 -55.93 1.36 -5.90
N LYS A 402 -56.50 2.37 -6.57
CA LYS A 402 -57.30 3.42 -5.91
C LYS A 402 -58.56 2.86 -5.26
N LEU A 403 -59.27 1.94 -5.92
CA LEU A 403 -60.43 1.24 -5.34
C LEU A 403 -60.04 0.37 -4.14
N ALA A 404 -58.83 -0.19 -4.14
CA ALA A 404 -58.27 -0.91 -3.00
C ALA A 404 -57.76 0.01 -1.88
N GLY A 405 -57.77 1.34 -2.07
CA GLY A 405 -57.23 2.31 -1.11
C GLY A 405 -55.70 2.27 -0.99
N GLU A 406 -55.01 1.67 -1.95
CA GLU A 406 -53.57 1.45 -1.91
C GLU A 406 -52.82 2.34 -2.90
N ASN A 407 -51.54 2.62 -2.60
CA ASN A 407 -50.63 3.19 -3.58
C ASN A 407 -50.36 2.21 -4.73
N VAL A 408 -50.27 2.72 -5.95
CA VAL A 408 -50.17 1.91 -7.18
C VAL A 408 -48.96 0.97 -7.17
N GLY A 409 -47.79 1.42 -6.69
CA GLY A 409 -46.58 0.60 -6.65
C GLY A 409 -46.72 -0.68 -5.80
N PRO A 410 -47.01 -0.56 -4.49
CA PRO A 410 -47.25 -1.72 -3.61
C PRO A 410 -48.38 -2.63 -4.09
N TRP A 411 -49.47 -2.04 -4.61
CA TRP A 411 -50.60 -2.80 -5.13
C TRP A 411 -50.20 -3.68 -6.33
N VAL A 412 -49.43 -3.13 -7.28
CA VAL A 412 -48.93 -3.89 -8.44
C VAL A 412 -48.02 -5.04 -8.01
N ASP A 413 -47.09 -4.80 -7.08
CA ASP A 413 -46.17 -5.85 -6.60
C ASP A 413 -46.95 -7.02 -5.96
N ARG A 414 -47.94 -6.71 -5.12
CA ARG A 414 -48.79 -7.71 -4.44
C ARG A 414 -49.59 -8.56 -5.43
N ILE A 415 -50.14 -7.94 -6.48
CA ILE A 415 -50.89 -8.66 -7.52
C ILE A 415 -49.96 -9.56 -8.35
N ILE A 416 -48.76 -9.10 -8.69
CA ILE A 416 -47.77 -9.92 -9.42
C ILE A 416 -47.35 -11.13 -8.57
N GLN A 417 -47.06 -10.94 -7.28
CA GLN A 417 -46.72 -12.04 -6.37
C GLN A 417 -47.84 -13.07 -6.31
N LYS A 418 -49.09 -12.64 -6.10
CA LYS A 418 -50.25 -13.53 -6.07
C LYS A 418 -50.46 -14.29 -7.38
N ALA A 419 -50.25 -13.63 -8.52
CA ALA A 419 -50.37 -14.27 -9.84
C ALA A 419 -49.24 -15.28 -10.11
N LEU A 420 -48.04 -15.04 -9.57
CA LEU A 420 -46.91 -15.97 -9.66
C LEU A 420 -47.11 -17.18 -8.72
N GLU A 421 -47.63 -16.97 -7.52
CA GLU A 421 -47.99 -18.03 -6.56
C GLU A 421 -49.12 -18.94 -7.06
N GLN A 422 -49.98 -18.47 -7.96
CA GLN A 422 -51.03 -19.28 -8.58
C GLN A 422 -50.55 -20.08 -9.80
N LYS A 423 -49.33 -19.84 -10.27
CA LYS A 423 -48.71 -20.51 -11.42
C LYS A 423 -47.56 -21.45 -11.03
N LEU A 424 -47.14 -21.41 -9.77
CA LEU A 424 -46.27 -22.39 -9.10
C LEU A 424 -47.15 -23.35 -8.31
#